data_AF-A0A6V8PMM6-F1
#
_entry.id   AF-A0A6V8PMM6-F1
#
_cell.length_a   1.000
_cell.length_b   1.000
_cell.length_c   1.000
_cell.angle_alpha   90.00
_cell.angle_beta   90.00
_cell.angle_gamma   90.00
#
_symmetry.space_group_name_H-M   'P 1'
#
loop_
_entity.id
_entity.type
_entity.pdbx_description
1 polymer ?
#
loop_
_entity_poly.entity_id
_entity_poly.type
_entity_poly.pdbx_seq_one_letter_code
_entity_poly.pdbx_strand_id
1 'polypeptide(L)'
;FSGSSYRAAGWQPIGSTKGYEKLKKGYRYHGKVKEVYVYVVEEEFRRIIGCERRSYPQEGSLTTHKEERLPMMIQEVGYNPDLIDWAGIEKEVVGRIAEELVEFHRLFGDCFRRKEQRLLGQSYLGGLLSDVPRKNVEAIALAFLGPRAVRCQQNFLSRYLWDEERMLERHQGLLAEAVGEEDGMHTVDSTEIPKKGKESVGVARQYCGNLGKRENCQSGVFVGYTSRKGYGLVDRRLYVPKIWFEEQYA
;
A
#
# COMPACT_ATOMS: atom_id res chain seq x y z
N PHE A 1 -12.95 -44.82 -2.31
CA PHE A 1 -12.07 -45.33 -1.25
C PHE A 1 -12.12 -44.42 -0.05
N SER A 2 -12.85 -44.81 1.00
CA SER A 2 -12.73 -44.24 2.35
C SER A 2 -11.52 -44.88 3.01
N GLY A 3 -10.33 -44.38 2.69
CA GLY A 3 -9.10 -44.84 3.33
C GLY A 3 -9.00 -44.26 4.73
N SER A 4 -8.92 -45.11 5.74
CA SER A 4 -8.57 -44.72 7.11
C SER A 4 -7.08 -44.34 7.13
N SER A 5 -6.77 -43.08 7.47
CA SER A 5 -5.39 -42.63 7.67
C SER A 5 -5.04 -42.73 9.16
N TYR A 6 -4.13 -43.63 9.51
CA TYR A 6 -3.61 -43.73 10.88
C TYR A 6 -2.66 -42.55 11.14
N ARG A 7 -2.95 -41.74 12.17
CA ARG A 7 -2.00 -40.72 12.66
C ARG A 7 -0.79 -41.43 13.28
N ALA A 8 0.23 -41.70 12.48
CA ALA A 8 1.50 -42.24 12.97
C ALA A 8 2.27 -41.17 13.77
N ALA A 9 3.01 -41.61 14.80
CA ALA A 9 3.83 -40.72 15.63
C ALA A 9 4.91 -40.03 14.78
N GLY A 10 5.15 -38.73 15.02
CA GLY A 10 6.21 -37.94 14.36
C GLY A 10 5.79 -37.12 13.14
N TRP A 11 4.54 -37.22 12.69
CA TRP A 11 4.01 -36.38 11.60
C TRP A 11 3.62 -34.98 12.11
N GLN A 12 4.10 -33.94 11.43
CA GLN A 12 3.86 -32.53 11.76
C GLN A 12 2.72 -31.95 10.90
N PRO A 13 1.71 -31.30 11.49
CA PRO A 13 0.65 -30.64 10.73
C PRO A 13 1.18 -29.35 10.09
N ILE A 14 0.92 -29.15 8.79
CA ILE A 14 1.30 -27.92 8.08
C ILE A 14 0.09 -27.12 7.54
N GLY A 15 -1.12 -27.62 7.78
CA GLY A 15 -2.37 -26.95 7.44
C GLY A 15 -3.32 -27.83 6.64
N SER A 16 -4.29 -27.19 5.98
CA SER A 16 -5.36 -27.89 5.27
C SER A 16 -5.47 -27.43 3.82
N THR A 17 -5.79 -28.37 2.93
CA THR A 17 -6.06 -28.07 1.52
C THR A 17 -7.44 -27.45 1.36
N LYS A 18 -7.62 -26.66 0.29
CA LYS A 18 -8.93 -26.12 -0.08
C LYS A 18 -9.84 -27.12 -0.82
N GLY A 19 -9.33 -28.28 -1.24
CA GLY A 19 -10.11 -29.30 -1.95
C GLY A 19 -10.28 -29.04 -3.45
N TYR A 20 -9.15 -29.03 -4.17
CA TYR A 20 -9.10 -28.97 -5.63
C TYR A 20 -8.52 -30.26 -6.21
N GLU A 21 -9.03 -30.71 -7.35
CA GLU A 21 -8.49 -31.82 -8.12
C GLU A 21 -7.82 -31.31 -9.40
N LYS A 22 -6.69 -31.91 -9.77
CA LYS A 22 -5.96 -31.54 -10.99
C LYS A 22 -6.58 -32.23 -12.20
N LEU A 23 -6.86 -31.46 -13.25
CA LEU A 23 -7.29 -31.96 -14.55
C LEU A 23 -6.14 -31.93 -15.56
N LYS A 24 -6.31 -32.53 -16.75
CA LYS A 24 -5.33 -32.41 -17.86
C LYS A 24 -5.02 -30.95 -18.21
N LYS A 25 -5.99 -30.05 -18.04
CA LYS A 25 -5.81 -28.59 -18.07
C LYS A 25 -6.55 -27.96 -16.90
N GLY A 26 -5.80 -27.33 -16.01
CA GLY A 26 -6.34 -26.60 -14.86
C GLY A 26 -6.73 -27.47 -13.67
N TYR A 27 -7.58 -26.92 -12.82
CA TYR A 27 -8.03 -27.51 -11.55
C TYR A 27 -9.53 -27.36 -11.41
N ARG A 28 -10.21 -28.36 -10.85
CA ARG A 28 -11.62 -28.29 -10.48
C ARG A 28 -11.73 -28.21 -8.96
N TYR A 29 -12.50 -27.25 -8.47
CA TYR A 29 -12.86 -27.18 -7.05
C TYR A 29 -13.91 -28.24 -6.73
N HIS A 30 -13.69 -29.02 -5.68
CA HIS A 30 -14.64 -30.03 -5.21
C HIS A 30 -14.93 -29.93 -3.70
N GLY A 31 -14.36 -28.94 -3.01
CA GLY A 31 -14.68 -28.60 -1.61
C GLY A 31 -14.31 -29.65 -0.56
N LYS A 32 -13.61 -30.73 -0.93
CA LYS A 32 -13.18 -31.76 0.03
C LYS A 32 -11.84 -31.37 0.63
N VAL A 33 -11.90 -30.71 1.78
CA VAL A 33 -10.76 -30.31 2.59
C VAL A 33 -10.03 -31.54 3.11
N LYS A 34 -8.70 -31.51 3.05
CA LYS A 34 -7.82 -32.55 3.59
C LYS A 34 -6.75 -31.89 4.45
N GLU A 35 -6.51 -32.42 5.64
CA GLU A 35 -5.36 -32.03 6.45
C GLU A 35 -4.07 -32.54 5.79
N VAL A 36 -3.03 -31.71 5.82
CA VAL A 36 -1.71 -32.03 5.26
C VAL A 36 -0.74 -32.14 6.42
N TYR A 37 -0.07 -33.28 6.46
CA TYR A 37 0.98 -33.58 7.40
C TYR A 37 2.27 -33.87 6.64
N VAL A 38 3.40 -33.51 7.25
CA VAL A 38 4.72 -33.84 6.72
C VAL A 38 5.50 -34.62 7.76
N TYR A 39 6.34 -35.51 7.29
CA TYR A 39 7.32 -36.23 8.09
C TYR A 39 8.69 -35.91 7.50
N VAL A 40 9.59 -35.37 8.31
CA VAL A 40 10.94 -35.10 7.87
C VAL A 40 11.68 -36.43 7.82
N VAL A 41 12.00 -36.88 6.62
CA VAL A 41 12.72 -38.15 6.39
C VAL A 41 14.22 -38.00 6.67
N GLU A 42 14.80 -36.85 6.31
CA GLU A 42 16.22 -36.55 6.48
C GLU A 42 16.40 -35.02 6.61
N GLU A 43 16.82 -34.56 7.79
CA GLU A 43 16.99 -33.13 8.08
C GLU A 43 18.14 -32.51 7.28
N GLU A 44 19.18 -33.29 6.98
CA GLU A 44 20.35 -32.81 6.26
C GLU A 44 20.28 -33.03 4.75
N PHE A 45 19.12 -33.43 4.21
CA PHE A 45 18.97 -33.83 2.80
C PHE A 45 19.53 -32.79 1.82
N ARG A 46 19.37 -31.50 2.13
CA ARG A 46 19.93 -30.39 1.33
C ARG A 46 21.46 -30.38 1.28
N ARG A 47 22.13 -30.73 2.38
CA ARG A 47 23.60 -30.91 2.40
C ARG A 47 24.00 -32.14 1.60
N ILE A 48 23.27 -33.25 1.77
CA ILE A 48 23.55 -34.53 1.11
C ILE A 48 23.52 -34.39 -0.42
N ILE A 49 22.55 -33.64 -0.96
CA ILE A 49 22.48 -33.39 -2.42
C ILE A 49 23.37 -32.22 -2.90
N GLY A 50 24.21 -31.66 -2.02
CA GLY A 50 25.07 -30.52 -2.37
C GLY A 50 24.31 -29.24 -2.71
N CYS A 51 23.08 -29.07 -2.21
CA CYS A 51 22.29 -27.86 -2.38
C CYS A 51 22.80 -26.77 -1.42
N GLU A 52 23.93 -26.16 -1.75
CA GLU A 52 24.38 -24.93 -1.09
C GLU A 52 23.46 -23.76 -1.46
N ARG A 53 23.11 -22.94 -0.47
CA ARG A 53 22.32 -21.72 -0.69
C ARG A 53 23.18 -20.72 -1.46
N ARG A 54 23.14 -20.76 -2.79
CA ARG A 54 23.78 -19.75 -3.63
C ARG A 54 23.09 -18.41 -3.43
N SER A 55 23.85 -17.40 -3.01
CA SER A 55 23.49 -16.00 -3.26
C SER A 55 23.49 -15.82 -4.78
N TYR A 56 22.32 -15.63 -5.39
CA TYR A 56 22.25 -15.26 -6.81
C TYR A 56 23.09 -13.98 -7.01
N PRO A 57 23.98 -13.90 -8.01
CA PRO A 57 24.57 -12.64 -8.40
C PRO A 57 23.42 -11.67 -8.69
N GLN A 58 23.34 -10.56 -7.95
CA GLN A 58 22.44 -9.48 -8.34
C GLN A 58 23.06 -8.83 -9.57
N GLU A 59 22.72 -9.30 -10.77
CA GLU A 59 22.73 -8.40 -11.92
C GLU A 59 21.92 -7.16 -11.52
N GLY A 60 22.47 -5.97 -11.78
CA GLY A 60 21.83 -4.70 -11.41
C GLY A 60 20.36 -4.74 -11.77
N SER A 61 19.49 -4.53 -10.77
CA SER A 61 18.06 -4.65 -10.97
C SER A 61 17.62 -3.67 -12.05
N LEU A 62 16.89 -4.13 -13.07
CA LEU A 62 16.13 -3.24 -13.96
C LEU A 62 15.23 -2.25 -13.19
N THR A 63 14.94 -2.56 -11.92
CA THR A 63 14.22 -1.69 -10.98
C THR A 63 14.98 -0.41 -10.67
N THR A 64 16.29 -0.45 -10.41
CA THR A 64 17.09 0.73 -10.06
C THR A 64 17.12 1.72 -11.22
N HIS A 65 17.35 1.21 -12.43
CA HIS A 65 17.30 2.01 -13.66
C HIS A 65 15.89 2.56 -13.97
N LYS A 66 14.81 1.92 -13.49
CA LYS A 66 13.44 2.45 -13.61
C LYS A 66 13.14 3.53 -12.56
N GLU A 67 13.66 3.39 -11.35
CA GLU A 67 13.59 4.42 -10.30
C GLU A 67 14.34 5.69 -10.72
N GLU A 68 15.49 5.55 -11.37
CA GLU A 68 16.25 6.67 -11.95
C GLU A 68 15.54 7.35 -13.13
N ARG A 69 14.64 6.64 -13.83
CA ARG A 69 13.86 7.20 -14.96
C ARG A 69 12.57 7.90 -14.54
N LEU A 70 12.04 7.61 -13.35
CA LEU A 70 10.79 8.20 -12.85
C LEU A 70 10.79 9.75 -12.83
N PRO A 71 11.87 10.45 -12.42
CA PRO A 71 11.93 11.91 -12.52
C PRO A 71 11.66 12.41 -13.96
N MET A 72 12.26 11.77 -14.96
CA MET A 72 12.01 12.11 -16.37
C MET A 72 10.57 11.79 -16.78
N MET A 73 10.00 10.67 -16.29
CA MET A 73 8.60 10.33 -16.59
C MET A 73 7.60 11.33 -15.98
N ILE A 74 7.90 11.91 -14.80
CA ILE A 74 7.07 12.98 -14.22
C ILE A 74 7.12 14.24 -15.09
N GLN A 75 8.30 14.58 -15.63
CA GLN A 75 8.43 15.70 -16.57
C GLN A 75 7.70 15.44 -17.90
N GLU A 76 7.73 14.20 -18.41
CA GLU A 76 7.08 13.81 -19.67
C GLU A 76 5.54 13.77 -19.56
N VAL A 77 4.99 13.26 -18.46
CA VAL A 77 3.53 13.22 -18.22
C VAL A 77 3.02 14.62 -17.83
N GLY A 78 3.89 15.56 -17.46
CA GLY A 78 3.47 16.90 -17.07
C GLY A 78 2.67 16.90 -15.76
N TYR A 79 2.15 18.07 -15.41
CA TYR A 79 1.50 18.31 -14.12
C TYR A 79 0.07 18.79 -14.30
N ASN A 80 -0.79 18.52 -13.33
CA ASN A 80 -2.12 19.11 -13.34
C ASN A 80 -2.01 20.62 -13.05
N PRO A 81 -2.34 21.51 -14.01
CA PRO A 81 -2.28 22.95 -13.79
C PRO A 81 -3.19 23.38 -12.64
N ASP A 82 -4.34 22.72 -12.43
CA ASP A 82 -5.25 23.05 -11.33
C ASP A 82 -4.63 22.85 -9.94
N LEU A 83 -3.61 21.98 -9.82
CA LEU A 83 -2.89 21.75 -8.55
C LEU A 83 -1.77 22.78 -8.29
N ILE A 84 -1.39 23.55 -9.31
CA ILE A 84 -0.20 24.41 -9.32
C ILE A 84 -0.60 25.89 -9.45
N ASP A 85 -1.67 26.17 -10.19
CA ASP A 85 -2.16 27.51 -10.48
C ASP A 85 -2.68 28.24 -9.22
N TRP A 86 -3.26 27.52 -8.25
CA TRP A 86 -3.68 28.13 -6.98
C TRP A 86 -2.50 28.67 -6.15
N ALA A 87 -1.30 28.13 -6.38
CA ALA A 87 -0.09 28.50 -5.66
C ALA A 87 0.81 29.48 -6.44
N GLY A 88 0.42 29.89 -7.66
CA GLY A 88 1.17 30.88 -8.46
C GLY A 88 2.58 30.40 -8.84
N ILE A 89 2.76 29.10 -9.02
CA ILE A 89 4.09 28.47 -9.17
C ILE A 89 4.56 28.56 -10.63
N GLU A 90 5.74 29.13 -10.85
CA GLU A 90 6.37 29.21 -12.17
C GLU A 90 6.82 27.84 -12.70
N LYS A 91 6.86 27.64 -14.03
CA LYS A 91 7.25 26.36 -14.66
C LYS A 91 8.62 25.85 -14.23
N GLU A 92 9.56 26.73 -13.90
CA GLU A 92 10.90 26.35 -13.42
C GLU A 92 10.87 25.76 -11.99
N VAL A 93 9.89 26.15 -11.19
CA VAL A 93 9.66 25.61 -9.85
C VAL A 93 8.99 24.24 -9.95
N VAL A 94 8.14 24.03 -10.95
CA VAL A 94 7.50 22.74 -11.23
C VAL A 94 8.53 21.63 -11.48
N GLY A 95 9.62 21.91 -12.22
CA GLY A 95 10.71 20.96 -12.41
C GLY A 95 11.40 20.56 -11.09
N ARG A 96 11.64 21.54 -10.21
CA ARG A 96 12.23 21.31 -8.87
C ARG A 96 11.29 20.51 -7.96
N ILE A 97 9.99 20.75 -8.04
CA ILE A 97 8.98 20.00 -7.27
C ILE A 97 9.00 18.50 -7.62
N ALA A 98 9.24 18.14 -8.90
CA ALA A 98 9.43 16.72 -9.26
C ALA A 98 10.59 16.11 -8.48
N GLU A 99 11.75 16.78 -8.50
CA GLU A 99 12.97 16.29 -7.87
C GLU A 99 12.80 16.20 -6.36
N GLU A 100 12.25 17.26 -5.74
CA GLU A 100 11.92 17.28 -4.31
C GLU A 100 10.94 16.17 -3.92
N LEU A 101 9.93 15.89 -4.75
CA LEU A 101 9.00 14.78 -4.51
C LEU A 101 9.71 13.42 -4.56
N VAL A 102 10.66 13.25 -5.47
CA VAL A 102 11.47 12.02 -5.56
C VAL A 102 12.35 11.88 -4.32
N GLU A 103 13.04 12.94 -3.91
CA GLU A 103 13.84 12.91 -2.69
C GLU A 103 12.99 12.67 -1.44
N PHE A 104 11.84 13.34 -1.33
CA PHE A 104 10.87 13.11 -0.26
C PHE A 104 10.44 11.65 -0.21
N HIS A 105 10.06 11.05 -1.34
CA HIS A 105 9.67 9.64 -1.39
C HIS A 105 10.84 8.71 -1.00
N ARG A 106 12.08 9.04 -1.35
CA ARG A 106 13.27 8.25 -0.96
C ARG A 106 13.47 8.20 0.55
N LEU A 107 13.08 9.24 1.29
CA LEU A 107 13.11 9.23 2.76
C LEU A 107 12.32 8.05 3.32
N PHE A 108 11.30 7.53 2.64
CA PHE A 108 10.47 6.39 3.07
C PHE A 108 10.92 5.04 2.52
N GLY A 109 12.08 4.96 1.85
CA GLY A 109 12.51 3.78 1.11
C GLY A 109 12.58 2.49 1.94
N ASP A 110 13.08 2.55 3.17
CA ASP A 110 13.18 1.41 4.10
C ASP A 110 11.85 1.04 4.78
N CYS A 111 10.79 1.85 4.64
CA CYS A 111 9.46 1.47 5.07
C CYS A 111 8.79 0.48 4.10
N PHE A 112 9.32 0.36 2.88
CA PHE A 112 8.88 -0.62 1.91
C PHE A 112 9.62 -1.94 2.09
N ARG A 113 8.88 -3.06 2.09
CA ARG A 113 9.44 -4.41 2.26
C ARG A 113 10.30 -4.86 1.07
N ARG A 114 10.08 -4.29 -0.11
CA ARG A 114 10.79 -4.63 -1.35
C ARG A 114 11.16 -3.39 -2.12
N LYS A 115 12.32 -3.42 -2.81
CA LYS A 115 12.74 -2.34 -3.70
C LYS A 115 11.71 -2.03 -4.78
N GLU A 116 11.06 -3.05 -5.36
CA GLU A 116 10.04 -2.84 -6.40
C GLU A 116 8.83 -2.02 -5.93
N GLN A 117 8.55 -1.99 -4.63
CA GLN A 117 7.45 -1.18 -4.08
C GLN A 117 7.77 0.32 -4.12
N ARG A 118 9.05 0.71 -4.10
CA ARG A 118 9.46 2.12 -4.19
C ARG A 118 9.07 2.70 -5.54
N LEU A 119 9.37 1.99 -6.62
CA LEU A 119 8.91 2.33 -7.98
C LEU A 119 7.37 2.49 -8.05
N LEU A 120 6.60 1.59 -7.43
CA LEU A 120 5.13 1.66 -7.41
C LEU A 120 4.61 2.84 -6.57
N GLY A 121 5.24 3.12 -5.42
CA GLY A 121 4.91 4.27 -4.58
C GLY A 121 5.17 5.59 -5.28
N GLN A 122 6.36 5.72 -5.87
CA GLN A 122 6.76 6.92 -6.59
C GLN A 122 5.90 7.16 -7.83
N SER A 123 5.58 6.12 -8.61
CA SER A 123 4.67 6.25 -9.76
C SER A 123 3.25 6.62 -9.32
N TYR A 124 2.79 6.14 -8.16
CA TYR A 124 1.48 6.51 -7.64
C TYR A 124 1.43 7.99 -7.27
N LEU A 125 2.40 8.46 -6.47
CA LEU A 125 2.50 9.85 -6.06
C LEU A 125 2.65 10.79 -7.26
N GLY A 126 3.53 10.44 -8.20
CA GLY A 126 3.69 11.18 -9.46
C GLY A 126 2.39 11.23 -10.25
N GLY A 127 1.67 10.11 -10.37
CA GLY A 127 0.39 10.08 -11.08
C GLY A 127 -0.74 10.87 -10.42
N LEU A 128 -0.71 11.08 -9.10
CA LEU A 128 -1.66 11.96 -8.41
C LEU A 128 -1.43 13.43 -8.77
N LEU A 129 -0.17 13.83 -8.94
CA LEU A 129 0.22 15.21 -9.26
C LEU A 129 0.29 15.50 -10.76
N SER A 130 0.28 14.47 -11.60
CA SER A 130 0.46 14.61 -13.05
C SER A 130 -0.78 15.17 -13.76
N ASP A 131 -0.77 15.28 -15.09
CA ASP A 131 -1.94 15.69 -15.89
C ASP A 131 -2.98 14.56 -16.11
N VAL A 132 -2.72 13.34 -15.61
CA VAL A 132 -3.57 12.16 -15.88
C VAL A 132 -5.04 12.48 -15.53
N PRO A 133 -5.97 12.48 -16.52
CA PRO A 133 -7.32 13.02 -16.30
C PRO A 133 -8.11 12.28 -15.23
N ARG A 134 -7.93 10.95 -15.14
CA ARG A 134 -8.60 10.11 -14.16
C ARG A 134 -7.60 9.62 -13.14
N LYS A 135 -7.64 10.18 -11.93
CA LYS A 135 -6.77 9.82 -10.78
C LYS A 135 -7.15 8.49 -10.14
N ASN A 136 -7.10 7.42 -10.92
CA ASN A 136 -7.26 6.05 -10.42
C ASN A 136 -5.98 5.24 -10.66
N VAL A 137 -5.86 4.13 -9.93
CA VAL A 137 -4.67 3.28 -9.92
C VAL A 137 -4.30 2.74 -11.29
N GLU A 138 -5.30 2.38 -12.10
CA GLU A 138 -5.10 1.80 -13.42
C GLU A 138 -4.59 2.83 -14.43
N ALA A 139 -5.23 4.00 -14.51
CA ALA A 139 -4.83 5.08 -15.40
C ALA A 139 -3.42 5.57 -15.08
N ILE A 140 -3.10 5.73 -13.79
CA ILE A 140 -1.74 6.09 -13.34
C ILE A 140 -0.73 5.00 -13.74
N ALA A 141 -1.04 3.73 -13.49
CA ALA A 141 -0.13 2.64 -13.85
C ALA A 141 0.08 2.55 -15.37
N LEU A 142 -0.96 2.77 -16.18
CA LEU A 142 -0.86 2.79 -17.63
C LEU A 142 0.04 3.93 -18.13
N ALA A 143 -0.12 5.14 -17.55
CA ALA A 143 0.69 6.31 -17.92
C ALA A 143 2.16 6.15 -17.53
N PHE A 144 2.46 5.64 -16.33
CA PHE A 144 3.83 5.63 -15.78
C PHE A 144 4.59 4.31 -15.91
N LEU A 145 3.90 3.16 -15.96
CA LEU A 145 4.56 1.84 -15.84
C LEU A 145 4.15 0.86 -16.95
N GLY A 146 3.08 1.19 -17.69
CA GLY A 146 2.52 0.37 -18.75
C GLY A 146 1.55 -0.74 -18.26
N PRO A 147 0.87 -1.43 -19.21
CA PRO A 147 -0.26 -2.31 -18.91
C PRO A 147 0.09 -3.51 -18.03
N ARG A 148 1.33 -4.00 -18.09
CA ARG A 148 1.79 -5.13 -17.27
C ARG A 148 1.90 -4.80 -15.78
N ALA A 149 1.97 -3.52 -15.42
CA ALA A 149 2.14 -3.07 -14.04
C ALA A 149 0.83 -2.74 -13.32
N VAL A 150 -0.30 -2.66 -14.03
CA VAL A 150 -1.62 -2.30 -13.46
C VAL A 150 -1.96 -3.15 -12.23
N ARG A 151 -1.81 -4.48 -12.36
CA ARG A 151 -2.10 -5.40 -11.24
C ARG A 151 -1.14 -5.22 -10.07
N CYS A 152 0.13 -4.94 -10.33
CA CYS A 152 1.12 -4.68 -9.30
C CYS A 152 0.80 -3.39 -8.54
N GLN A 153 0.40 -2.32 -9.24
CA GLN A 153 0.01 -1.06 -8.64
C GLN A 153 -1.25 -1.19 -7.78
N GLN A 154 -2.24 -1.96 -8.23
CA GLN A 154 -3.44 -2.27 -7.43
C GLN A 154 -3.09 -3.04 -6.16
N ASN A 155 -2.24 -4.06 -6.27
CA ASN A 155 -1.78 -4.82 -5.11
C ASN A 155 -0.92 -3.97 -4.17
N PHE A 156 -0.16 -3.02 -4.69
CA PHE A 156 0.64 -2.11 -3.89
C PHE A 156 -0.20 -1.33 -2.87
N LEU A 157 -1.37 -0.83 -3.27
CA LEU A 157 -2.27 -0.06 -2.40
C LEU A 157 -3.25 -0.90 -1.57
N SER A 158 -3.33 -2.22 -1.80
CA SER A 158 -4.37 -3.07 -1.18
C SER A 158 -3.87 -4.31 -0.45
N ARG A 159 -2.68 -4.82 -0.80
CA ARG A 159 -2.20 -6.14 -0.32
C ARG A 159 -0.75 -6.12 0.12
N TYR A 160 0.08 -5.29 -0.51
CA TYR A 160 1.49 -5.23 -0.17
C TYR A 160 1.66 -4.54 1.17
N LEU A 161 2.40 -5.20 2.07
CA LEU A 161 2.66 -4.67 3.41
C LEU A 161 3.67 -3.53 3.35
N TRP A 162 3.36 -2.46 4.07
CA TRP A 162 4.24 -1.33 4.35
C TRP A 162 4.53 -1.34 5.85
N ASP A 163 5.68 -0.81 6.26
CA ASP A 163 5.94 -0.51 7.67
C ASP A 163 5.25 0.82 8.03
N GLU A 164 3.94 0.75 8.27
CA GLU A 164 3.09 1.94 8.50
C GLU A 164 3.51 2.73 9.74
N GLU A 165 3.92 2.05 10.81
CA GLU A 165 4.42 2.66 12.04
C GLU A 165 5.69 3.46 11.75
N ARG A 166 6.66 2.87 11.04
CA ARG A 166 7.89 3.57 10.65
C ARG A 166 7.63 4.74 9.70
N MET A 167 6.69 4.60 8.77
CA MET A 167 6.29 5.72 7.90
C MET A 167 5.73 6.87 8.73
N LEU A 168 4.87 6.58 9.71
CA LEU A 168 4.26 7.58 10.57
C LEU A 168 5.32 8.28 11.44
N GLU A 169 6.18 7.53 12.12
CA GLU A 169 7.28 8.09 12.92
C GLU A 169 8.19 8.99 12.09
N ARG A 170 8.55 8.57 10.87
CA ARG A 170 9.38 9.39 9.98
C ARG A 170 8.67 10.67 9.55
N HIS A 171 7.40 10.58 9.18
CA HIS A 171 6.59 11.75 8.83
C HIS A 171 6.50 12.73 10.00
N GLN A 172 6.28 12.23 11.22
CA GLN A 172 6.25 13.04 12.44
C GLN A 172 7.59 13.73 12.69
N GLY A 173 8.72 13.03 12.49
CA GLY A 173 10.06 13.63 12.59
C GLY A 173 10.28 14.77 11.59
N LEU A 174 9.94 14.55 10.32
CA LEU A 174 10.05 15.57 9.27
C LEU A 174 9.15 16.79 9.55
N LEU A 175 7.93 16.54 10.03
CA LEU A 175 7.00 17.61 10.41
C LEU A 175 7.54 18.41 11.60
N ALA A 176 8.06 17.73 12.64
CA ALA A 176 8.64 18.37 13.81
C ALA A 176 9.86 19.22 13.44
N GLU A 177 10.72 18.76 12.52
CA GLU A 177 11.84 19.54 12.01
C GLU A 177 11.36 20.80 11.25
N ALA A 178 10.34 20.65 10.40
CA ALA A 178 9.84 21.73 9.56
C ALA A 178 9.09 22.81 10.35
N VAL A 179 8.21 22.42 11.29
CA VAL A 179 7.27 23.34 11.94
C VAL A 179 7.29 23.31 13.47
N GLY A 180 8.13 22.50 14.10
CA GLY A 180 8.23 22.39 15.56
C GLY A 180 8.58 23.72 16.24
N GLU A 181 7.81 24.07 17.27
CA GLU A 181 7.99 25.23 18.15
C GLU A 181 7.44 24.90 19.55
N GLU A 182 7.97 25.59 20.57
CA GLU A 182 7.54 25.41 21.97
C GLU A 182 6.07 25.82 22.18
N ASP A 183 5.60 26.83 21.46
CA ASP A 183 4.23 27.36 21.49
C ASP A 183 3.29 26.74 20.44
N GLY A 184 3.67 25.60 19.85
CA GLY A 184 2.85 24.88 18.89
C GLY A 184 1.59 24.26 19.50
N MET A 185 0.53 24.15 18.70
CA MET A 185 -0.76 23.60 19.13
C MET A 185 -1.10 22.32 18.37
N HIS A 186 -1.52 21.30 19.12
CA HIS A 186 -2.15 20.11 18.56
C HIS A 186 -3.67 20.32 18.48
N THR A 187 -4.26 19.98 17.34
CA THR A 187 -5.71 19.97 17.14
C THR A 187 -6.17 18.54 16.88
N VAL A 188 -7.36 18.20 17.35
CA VAL A 188 -7.97 16.88 17.09
C VAL A 188 -9.37 17.12 16.57
N ASP A 189 -9.64 16.60 15.38
CA ASP A 189 -10.96 16.70 14.77
C ASP A 189 -11.29 15.46 13.94
N SER A 190 -12.58 15.17 13.80
CA SER A 190 -13.07 14.17 12.86
C SER A 190 -13.35 14.82 11.50
N THR A 191 -13.02 14.13 10.42
CA THR A 191 -13.51 14.50 9.08
C THR A 191 -14.17 13.33 8.39
N GLU A 192 -15.34 13.61 7.80
CA GLU A 192 -16.11 12.62 7.06
C GLU A 192 -15.98 12.80 5.55
N ILE A 193 -15.73 11.67 4.88
CA ILE A 193 -15.63 11.58 3.44
C ILE A 193 -16.92 10.94 2.91
N PRO A 194 -17.80 11.69 2.22
CA PRO A 194 -19.02 11.14 1.63
C PRO A 194 -18.71 10.00 0.66
N LYS A 195 -19.50 8.93 0.73
CA LYS A 195 -19.37 7.76 -0.15
C LYS A 195 -20.72 7.37 -0.73
N LYS A 196 -20.72 6.87 -1.97
CA LYS A 196 -21.93 6.36 -2.62
C LYS A 196 -22.11 4.84 -2.51
N GLY A 197 -21.04 4.08 -2.26
CA GLY A 197 -21.05 2.61 -2.16
C GLY A 197 -20.94 2.08 -0.73
N LYS A 198 -20.94 0.74 -0.60
CA LYS A 198 -20.81 0.00 0.67
C LYS A 198 -19.46 -0.70 0.85
N GLU A 199 -18.63 -0.71 -0.18
CA GLU A 199 -17.37 -1.49 -0.23
C GLU A 199 -16.18 -0.81 0.48
N SER A 200 -16.33 0.45 0.90
CA SER A 200 -15.25 1.17 1.59
C SER A 200 -15.28 0.84 3.08
N VAL A 201 -14.17 0.34 3.64
CA VAL A 201 -14.06 -0.06 5.06
C VAL A 201 -14.53 1.05 5.99
N GLY A 202 -15.42 0.74 6.93
CA GLY A 202 -15.94 1.72 7.88
C GLY A 202 -16.97 2.71 7.30
N VAL A 203 -17.43 2.53 6.05
CA VAL A 203 -18.52 3.34 5.52
C VAL A 203 -19.84 2.95 6.17
N ALA A 204 -20.59 3.93 6.66
CA ALA A 204 -21.93 3.73 7.20
C ALA A 204 -22.74 5.01 7.10
N ARG A 205 -24.06 4.90 7.34
CA ARG A 205 -24.94 6.08 7.44
C ARG A 205 -24.80 6.74 8.81
N GLN A 206 -23.97 7.76 8.88
CA GLN A 206 -23.63 8.50 10.10
C GLN A 206 -23.63 10.02 9.84
N TYR A 207 -23.44 10.85 10.86
CA TYR A 207 -23.35 12.30 10.64
C TYR A 207 -22.09 12.61 9.83
N CYS A 208 -22.24 13.41 8.77
CA CYS A 208 -21.14 13.84 7.91
C CYS A 208 -21.00 15.35 8.04
N GLY A 209 -19.94 15.82 8.72
CA GLY A 209 -19.71 17.25 8.95
C GLY A 209 -19.67 18.04 7.65
N ASN A 210 -18.99 17.51 6.62
CA ASN A 210 -18.88 18.13 5.29
C ASN A 210 -20.24 18.36 4.59
N LEU A 211 -21.27 17.58 4.92
CA LEU A 211 -22.62 17.72 4.34
C LEU A 211 -23.65 18.29 5.34
N GLY A 212 -23.26 18.52 6.59
CA GLY A 212 -24.14 19.01 7.66
C GLY A 212 -25.32 18.09 8.01
N LYS A 213 -25.27 16.82 7.60
CA LYS A 213 -26.40 15.88 7.73
C LYS A 213 -25.95 14.43 7.88
N ARG A 214 -26.89 13.56 8.23
CA ARG A 214 -26.66 12.11 8.19
C ARG A 214 -26.61 11.61 6.76
N GLU A 215 -25.48 11.05 6.36
CA GLU A 215 -25.23 10.52 5.02
C GLU A 215 -24.35 9.27 5.10
N ASN A 216 -24.29 8.49 4.02
CA ASN A 216 -23.30 7.44 3.88
C ASN A 216 -21.89 8.05 3.73
N CYS A 217 -21.04 7.88 4.74
CA CYS A 217 -19.68 8.40 4.76
C CYS A 217 -18.74 7.49 5.54
N GLN A 218 -17.43 7.64 5.28
CA GLN A 218 -16.37 7.17 6.17
C GLN A 218 -15.98 8.33 7.09
N SER A 219 -15.69 8.06 8.36
CA SER A 219 -15.16 9.05 9.29
C SER A 219 -13.75 8.66 9.70
N GLY A 220 -12.84 9.63 9.73
CA GLY A 220 -11.52 9.48 10.32
C GLY A 220 -11.30 10.56 11.37
N VAL A 221 -10.59 10.22 12.44
CA VAL A 221 -10.10 11.18 13.45
C VAL A 221 -8.66 11.51 13.10
N PHE A 222 -8.34 12.80 13.05
CA PHE A 222 -7.04 13.30 12.64
C PHE A 222 -6.48 14.21 13.72
N VAL A 223 -5.17 14.12 13.92
CA VAL A 223 -4.42 15.03 14.77
C VAL A 223 -3.68 15.98 13.85
N GLY A 224 -3.95 17.27 13.96
CA GLY A 224 -3.19 18.33 13.33
C GLY A 224 -2.18 18.93 14.30
N TYR A 225 -1.14 19.55 13.76
CA TYR A 225 -0.22 20.41 14.47
C TYR A 225 -0.08 21.73 13.72
N THR A 226 -0.09 22.83 14.46
CA THR A 226 0.04 24.18 13.91
C THR A 226 0.98 25.00 14.78
N SER A 227 1.84 25.78 14.14
CA SER A 227 2.72 26.75 14.77
C SER A 227 2.82 28.01 13.90
N ARG A 228 3.67 28.97 14.28
CA ARG A 228 3.90 30.17 13.47
C ARG A 228 4.70 29.85 12.20
N LYS A 229 5.39 28.70 12.16
CA LYS A 229 6.14 28.22 10.98
C LYS A 229 5.27 27.52 9.94
N GLY A 230 4.12 26.95 10.34
CA GLY A 230 3.25 26.21 9.43
C GLY A 230 2.37 25.20 10.15
N TYR A 231 1.82 24.26 9.39
CA TYR A 231 0.91 23.25 9.91
C TYR A 231 1.01 21.92 9.15
N GLY A 232 0.55 20.84 9.76
CA GLY A 232 0.48 19.53 9.12
C GLY A 232 -0.29 18.50 9.95
N LEU A 233 -0.58 17.35 9.35
CA LEU A 233 -1.19 16.22 10.04
C LEU A 233 -0.12 15.42 10.79
N VAL A 234 -0.35 15.11 12.06
CA VAL A 234 0.54 14.32 12.92
C VAL A 234 0.16 12.86 12.94
N ASP A 235 -1.14 12.56 13.03
CA ASP A 235 -1.65 11.20 13.13
C ASP A 235 -3.09 11.12 12.58
N ARG A 236 -3.53 9.90 12.28
CA ARG A 236 -4.84 9.59 11.73
C ARG A 236 -5.32 8.21 12.18
N ARG A 237 -6.62 8.11 12.46
CA ARG A 237 -7.27 6.81 12.71
C ARG A 237 -8.63 6.75 12.05
N LEU A 238 -8.90 5.67 11.33
CA LEU A 238 -10.22 5.40 10.77
C LEU A 238 -11.19 5.04 11.90
N TYR A 239 -12.34 5.71 11.94
CA TYR A 239 -13.45 5.27 12.77
C TYR A 239 -14.23 4.18 12.05
N VAL A 240 -14.31 3.00 12.68
CA VAL A 240 -15.04 1.85 12.15
C VAL A 240 -16.31 1.66 13.00
N PRO A 241 -17.51 1.94 12.44
CA PRO A 241 -18.76 1.83 13.18
C PRO A 241 -19.05 0.39 13.61
N LYS A 242 -19.76 0.23 14.74
CA LYS A 242 -20.06 -1.09 15.34
C LYS A 242 -20.65 -2.12 14.35
N ILE A 243 -21.46 -1.67 13.39
CA ILE A 243 -22.08 -2.54 12.37
C ILE A 243 -21.06 -3.36 11.58
N TRP A 244 -19.84 -2.86 11.40
CA TRP A 244 -18.75 -3.55 10.70
C TRP A 244 -18.15 -4.72 11.47
N PHE A 245 -18.52 -4.90 12.74
CA PHE A 245 -18.11 -6.03 13.58
C PHE A 245 -19.25 -7.06 13.76
N GLU A 246 -20.36 -6.90 13.04
CA GLU A 246 -21.44 -7.88 13.00
C GLU A 246 -21.12 -9.01 12.02
N GLU A 247 -21.75 -10.18 12.20
CA GLU A 247 -21.48 -11.41 11.44
C GLU A 247 -21.54 -11.24 9.91
N GLN A 248 -22.39 -10.34 9.42
CA GLN A 248 -22.52 -10.03 8.00
C GLN A 248 -21.27 -9.36 7.37
N TYR A 249 -20.33 -8.88 8.20
CA TYR A 249 -19.05 -8.26 7.82
C TYR A 249 -17.82 -9.06 8.31
N ALA A 250 -18.03 -10.19 9.00
CA ALA A 250 -16.98 -11.03 9.57
C ALA A 250 -16.27 -11.92 8.55
#